data_AF-A0A1G9AIZ7-F1
#
_entry.id   AF-A0A1G9AIZ7-F1
#
_cell.length_a   1.000
_cell.length_b   1.000
_cell.length_c   1.000
_cell.angle_alpha   90.00
_cell.angle_beta   90.00
_cell.angle_gamma   90.00
#
_symmetry.space_group_name_H-M   'P 1'
#
loop_
_entity.id
_entity.type
_entity.pdbx_description
1 polymer ?
#
loop_
_entity_poly.entity_id
_entity_poly.type
_entity_poly.pdbx_seq_one_letter_code
_entity_poly.pdbx_strand_id
1 'polypeptide(L)'
;MVEGKKSEQTEHLGSHGGRASSWLSVAVMLVGTIVAGFGLTASNWMLVWIGAGLFVVGGILALVFDIFTDVVIDAPRVGLRAEDHR
;
A
#
# COMPACT_ATOMS: atom_id res chain seq x y z
N MET A 1 28.93 20.49 -16.73
CA MET A 1 27.84 19.87 -17.52
C MET A 1 27.21 18.71 -16.73
N VAL A 2 26.74 18.99 -15.50
CA VAL A 2 26.27 17.97 -14.52
C VAL A 2 24.72 17.94 -14.42
N GLU A 3 24.05 18.95 -14.98
CA GLU A 3 22.59 19.12 -14.89
C GLU A 3 21.80 17.96 -15.53
N GLY A 4 22.32 17.38 -16.62
CA GLY A 4 21.60 16.36 -17.38
C GLY A 4 21.40 15.01 -16.69
N LYS A 5 22.20 14.69 -15.65
CA LYS A 5 22.12 13.38 -14.98
C LYS A 5 21.12 13.37 -13.81
N LYS A 6 20.74 14.54 -13.29
CA LYS A 6 19.84 14.69 -12.15
C LYS A 6 18.37 14.53 -12.54
N SER A 7 17.99 14.98 -13.75
CA SER A 7 16.62 14.89 -14.26
C SER A 7 16.18 13.46 -14.57
N GLU A 8 17.06 12.61 -15.11
CA GLU A 8 16.77 11.20 -15.39
C GLU A 8 16.49 10.40 -14.11
N GLN A 9 17.14 10.74 -13.00
CA GLN A 9 16.93 10.05 -11.73
C GLN A 9 15.55 10.34 -11.13
N THR A 10 15.01 11.54 -11.36
CA THR A 10 13.71 11.96 -10.79
C THR A 10 12.49 11.40 -11.51
N GLU A 11 12.59 11.06 -12.80
CA GLU A 11 11.48 10.47 -13.56
C GLU A 11 11.19 9.01 -13.17
N HIS A 12 12.18 8.30 -12.59
CA HIS A 12 12.05 6.92 -12.13
C HIS A 12 11.79 6.78 -10.62
N LEU A 13 11.66 7.88 -9.89
CA LEU A 13 11.19 7.85 -8.50
C LEU A 13 9.72 7.48 -8.54
N GLY A 14 9.42 6.21 -8.28
CA GLY A 14 8.04 5.70 -8.21
C GLY A 14 7.14 6.61 -7.37
N SER A 15 5.88 6.75 -7.79
CA SER A 15 4.88 7.54 -7.08
C SER A 15 4.89 7.19 -5.59
N HIS A 16 4.97 8.20 -4.71
CA HIS A 16 4.89 8.02 -3.25
C HIS A 16 3.62 7.28 -2.82
N GLY A 17 2.59 7.31 -3.67
CA GLY A 17 1.33 6.61 -3.40
C GLY A 17 1.39 5.11 -3.63
N GLY A 18 2.41 4.55 -4.29
CA GLY A 18 2.38 3.15 -4.73
C GLY A 18 1.48 2.92 -5.96
N ARG A 19 1.40 1.67 -6.41
CA ARG A 19 0.67 1.19 -7.59
C ARG A 19 -0.85 1.16 -7.34
N ALA A 20 -1.62 1.50 -8.37
CA ALA A 20 -3.08 1.46 -8.32
C ALA A 20 -3.65 0.06 -8.01
N SER A 21 -2.99 -1.01 -8.46
CA SER A 21 -3.40 -2.40 -8.18
C SER A 21 -3.31 -2.76 -6.70
N SER A 22 -2.27 -2.27 -6.01
CA SER A 22 -2.14 -2.41 -4.56
C SER A 22 -3.27 -1.71 -3.83
N TRP A 23 -3.57 -0.46 -4.22
CA TRP A 23 -4.70 0.29 -3.67
C TRP A 23 -6.05 -0.40 -3.91
N LEU A 24 -6.23 -1.05 -5.06
CA LEU A 24 -7.43 -1.85 -5.30
C LEU A 24 -7.59 -2.96 -4.26
N SER A 25 -6.51 -3.67 -3.93
CA SER A 25 -6.54 -4.72 -2.89
C SER A 25 -6.93 -4.16 -1.53
N VAL A 26 -6.29 -3.06 -1.13
CA VAL A 26 -6.58 -2.36 0.13
C VAL A 26 -8.03 -1.88 0.18
N ALA A 27 -8.53 -1.28 -0.91
CA ALA A 27 -9.89 -0.79 -0.99
C ALA A 27 -10.92 -1.92 -0.83
N VAL A 28 -10.69 -3.08 -1.46
CA VAL A 28 -11.57 -4.25 -1.31
C VAL A 28 -11.57 -4.75 0.14
N MET A 29 -10.41 -4.81 0.80
CA MET A 29 -10.31 -5.20 2.20
C MET A 29 -11.01 -4.20 3.14
N LEU A 30 -10.87 -2.90 2.87
CA LEU A 30 -11.55 -1.84 3.62
C LEU A 30 -13.07 -1.95 3.47
N VAL A 31 -13.58 -2.12 2.24
CA VAL A 31 -15.02 -2.33 2.00
C VAL A 31 -15.52 -3.57 2.75
N GLY A 32 -14.79 -4.69 2.70
CA GLY A 32 -15.14 -5.89 3.45
C GLY A 32 -15.23 -5.63 4.96
N THR A 33 -14.27 -4.90 5.51
CA THR A 33 -14.24 -4.54 6.95
C THR A 33 -15.39 -3.63 7.32
N ILE A 34 -15.71 -2.64 6.48
CA ILE A 34 -16.85 -1.74 6.69
C ILE A 34 -18.15 -2.53 6.69
N VAL A 35 -18.36 -3.40 5.69
CA VAL A 35 -19.56 -4.26 5.59
C VAL A 35 -19.69 -5.16 6.82
N ALA A 36 -18.60 -5.78 7.27
CA ALA A 36 -18.60 -6.61 8.47
C ALA A 36 -18.88 -5.78 9.74
N GLY A 37 -18.30 -4.58 9.86
CA GLY A 37 -18.55 -3.66 10.98
C GLY A 37 -20.03 -3.25 11.08
N PHE A 38 -20.67 -2.94 9.96
CA PHE A 38 -22.13 -2.72 9.91
C PHE A 38 -22.92 -3.99 10.27
N GLY A 39 -22.46 -5.16 9.83
CA GLY A 39 -23.07 -6.43 10.21
C GLY A 39 -23.05 -6.66 11.73
N LEU A 40 -21.94 -6.34 12.39
CA LEU A 40 -21.80 -6.45 13.85
C LEU A 40 -22.75 -5.50 14.58
N THR A 41 -22.84 -4.22 14.17
CA THR A 41 -23.75 -3.25 14.82
C THR A 41 -25.22 -3.60 14.63
N ALA A 42 -25.57 -4.24 13.51
CA ALA A 42 -26.92 -4.72 13.24
C ALA A 42 -27.21 -6.13 13.79
N SER A 43 -26.27 -6.79 14.47
CA SER A 43 -26.37 -8.20 14.87
C SER A 43 -26.72 -9.15 13.68
N ASN A 44 -26.30 -8.79 12.48
CA ASN A 44 -26.58 -9.53 11.24
C ASN A 44 -25.33 -10.33 10.83
N TRP A 45 -25.32 -11.62 11.16
CA TRP A 45 -24.20 -12.51 10.86
C TRP A 45 -23.96 -12.73 9.36
N MET A 46 -25.00 -12.65 8.52
CA MET A 46 -24.83 -12.81 7.08
C MET A 46 -23.95 -11.68 6.51
N LEU A 47 -24.18 -10.43 6.92
CA LEU A 47 -23.35 -9.29 6.52
C LEU A 47 -21.91 -9.42 7.00
N VAL A 48 -21.69 -9.97 8.20
CA VAL A 48 -20.33 -10.21 8.69
C VAL A 48 -19.59 -11.21 7.81
N TRP A 49 -20.24 -12.32 7.43
CA TRP A 49 -19.60 -13.30 6.55
C TRP A 49 -19.35 -12.77 5.14
N ILE A 50 -20.25 -11.93 4.61
CA ILE A 50 -20.01 -11.23 3.33
C ILE A 50 -18.78 -10.32 3.45
N GLY A 51 -18.70 -9.51 4.51
CA GLY A 51 -17.57 -8.63 4.74
C GLY A 51 -16.25 -9.39 4.93
N ALA A 52 -16.27 -10.49 5.69
CA ALA A 52 -15.12 -11.38 5.85
C ALA A 52 -14.69 -12.00 4.51
N GLY A 53 -15.64 -12.45 3.68
CA GLY A 53 -15.36 -12.96 2.34
C GLY A 53 -14.69 -11.91 1.44
N LEU A 54 -15.20 -10.67 1.45
CA LEU A 54 -14.56 -9.57 0.72
C LEU A 54 -13.14 -9.28 1.20
N PHE A 55 -12.91 -9.31 2.52
CA PHE A 55 -11.56 -9.13 3.07
C PHE A 55 -10.60 -10.23 2.59
N VAL A 56 -11.05 -11.49 2.58
CA VAL A 56 -10.25 -12.61 2.06
C VAL A 56 -9.94 -12.43 0.57
N VAL A 57 -10.93 -12.02 -0.25
CA VAL A 57 -10.70 -11.72 -1.68
C VAL A 57 -9.65 -10.62 -1.85
N GLY A 58 -9.76 -9.53 -1.09
CA GLY A 58 -8.76 -8.46 -1.10
C GLY A 58 -7.37 -8.94 -0.65
N GLY A 59 -7.29 -9.86 0.31
CA GLY A 59 -6.04 -10.50 0.73
C GLY A 59 -5.41 -11.37 -0.36
N ILE A 60 -6.22 -12.11 -1.12
CA ILE A 60 -5.75 -12.85 -2.30
C ILE A 60 -5.20 -11.88 -3.35
N LEU A 61 -5.91 -10.78 -3.64
CA LEU A 61 -5.42 -9.75 -4.56
C LEU A 61 -4.11 -9.12 -4.09
N ALA A 62 -3.96 -8.88 -2.78
CA ALA A 62 -2.74 -8.36 -2.19
C ALA A 62 -1.54 -9.31 -2.41
N LEU A 63 -1.76 -10.62 -2.31
CA LEU A 63 -0.74 -11.62 -2.64
C LEU A 63 -0.42 -11.64 -4.14
N VAL A 64 -1.45 -11.61 -5.00
CA VAL A 64 -1.29 -11.62 -6.46
C VAL A 64 -0.55 -10.38 -6.98
N PHE A 65 -0.82 -9.21 -6.40
CA PHE A 65 -0.17 -7.97 -6.79
C PHE A 65 1.15 -7.70 -6.08
N ASP A 66 1.56 -8.62 -5.20
CA ASP A 66 2.76 -8.54 -4.38
C ASP A 66 2.88 -7.17 -3.70
N ILE A 67 1.84 -6.83 -2.94
CA ILE A 67 1.65 -5.47 -2.39
C ILE A 67 2.84 -5.01 -1.52
N PHE A 68 3.60 -5.93 -0.95
CA PHE A 68 4.74 -5.59 -0.10
C PHE A 68 5.97 -5.14 -0.89
N THR A 69 6.02 -5.39 -2.20
CA THR A 69 7.02 -4.78 -3.09
C THR A 69 6.64 -3.36 -3.51
N ASP A 70 5.38 -2.98 -3.28
CA ASP A 70 4.85 -1.67 -3.57
C ASP A 70 5.04 -0.71 -2.37
N VAL A 71 6.26 -0.70 -1.85
CA VAL A 71 6.70 0.24 -0.82
C VAL A 71 7.88 1.03 -1.39
N VAL A 72 7.87 2.34 -1.20
CA VAL A 72 9.02 3.18 -1.56
C VAL A 72 10.13 2.86 -0.56
N ILE A 73 11.22 2.25 -1.04
CA ILE A 73 12.43 2.07 -0.23
C ILE A 73 13.22 3.38 -0.30
N ASP A 74 13.38 4.04 0.84
CA ASP A 74 14.33 5.15 1.00
C ASP A 74 15.70 4.68 0.52
N ALA A 75 16.24 5.33 -0.52
CA ALA A 75 17.62 5.08 -0.91
C ALA A 75 18.52 5.39 0.31
N PRO A 76 19.60 4.61 0.52
CA PRO A 76 20.58 4.91 1.55
C PRO A 76 20.99 6.38 1.44
N ARG A 77 20.92 7.12 2.55
CA ARG A 77 21.27 8.55 2.61
C ARG A 77 22.77 8.66 2.34
N VAL A 78 23.13 8.86 1.07
CA VAL A 78 24.53 8.95 0.64
C VAL A 78 25.11 10.25 1.19
N GLY A 79 26.09 10.15 2.11
CA GLY A 79 26.87 11.30 2.58
C GLY A 79 26.53 11.85 3.97
N LEU A 80 25.62 11.25 4.74
CA LEU A 80 25.53 11.54 6.17
C LEU A 80 26.47 10.61 6.96
N ARG A 81 27.49 11.18 7.59
CA ARG A 81 28.30 10.48 8.58
C ARG A 81 27.61 10.56 9.94
N ALA A 82 27.78 9.53 10.77
CA ALA A 82 27.23 9.53 12.14
C ALA A 82 27.71 10.72 13.00
N GLU A 83 28.78 11.38 12.55
CA GLU A 83 29.41 12.56 13.17
C GLU A 83 28.63 13.87 12.90
N ASP A 84 27.79 13.92 11.87
CA ASP A 84 27.04 15.12 11.44
C ASP A 84 25.82 15.43 12.34
N HIS A 85 25.62 14.63 13.39
CA HIS A 85 24.51 14.73 14.35
C HIS A 85 24.90 15.29 15.73
N ARG A 86 26.09 15.90 15.87
CA ARG A 86 26.53 16.60 17.08
C ARG A 86 26.39 18.11 16.93
#